data_AF-A2FN68-F1
#
_entry.id   AF-A2FN68-F1
#
_cell.length_a   1.000
_cell.length_b   1.000
_cell.length_c   1.000
_cell.angle_alpha   90.00
_cell.angle_beta   90.00
_cell.angle_gamma   90.00
#
_symmetry.space_group_name_H-M   'P 1'
#
loop_
_entity.id
_entity.type
_entity.pdbx_description
1 polymer ?
#
loop_
_entity_poly.entity_id
_entity_poly.type
_entity_poly.pdbx_seq_one_letter_code
_entity_poly.pdbx_strand_id
1 'polypeptide(L)'
;MLTCIIIRKFVSFHISLLMIPQSVPCMITGVNHLPVTQNLNQNAFNASAMDILTRLNNGEEVRVAIDCEGFQLGYHSHSLGILQIAECFKSGFPSSNSSHVSIELQQGFLIKTPFSQQTTTYLSNILSHKNIKIIMFGCTCDIPAILEEGVNLNIKAIIDGQTYSIDRPKSLKDTIGIATNCVEYNNALRSLATKDEINFDLFYYQNKDKPDPFSIMLTQRFWNYSGNDIGLTAIGLMGALRMTSFENLIRSSNIKTQKIYDLIQRHGYIAPACENGFQYSPPYINGRIPNMEVALKLYVRCCLIEENFNLYQLFAPWDKKLSLNQIRQGKSKALNYIRNQRFY
;
A
#
# COMPACT_ATOMS: atom_id res chain seq x y z
N MET A 1 30.70 21.55 -50.32
CA MET A 1 29.61 21.78 -49.33
C MET A 1 28.65 20.62 -49.40
N LEU A 2 28.27 20.04 -48.27
CA LEU A 2 27.29 18.94 -48.16
C LEU A 2 26.41 19.25 -46.94
N THR A 3 25.13 19.49 -47.17
CA THR A 3 24.21 20.00 -46.14
C THR A 3 23.46 18.84 -45.49
N CYS A 4 23.84 18.45 -44.27
CA CYS A 4 23.13 17.41 -43.53
C CYS A 4 21.73 17.87 -43.08
N ILE A 5 20.69 17.37 -43.75
CA ILE A 5 19.30 17.59 -43.36
C ILE A 5 18.94 16.63 -42.22
N ILE A 6 18.98 17.11 -40.97
CA ILE A 6 18.55 16.34 -39.80
C ILE A 6 17.02 16.37 -39.71
N ILE A 7 16.36 15.35 -40.26
CA ILE A 7 14.92 15.16 -40.11
C ILE A 7 14.61 14.70 -38.68
N ARG A 8 14.39 15.65 -37.76
CA ARG A 8 13.79 15.36 -36.45
C ARG A 8 12.35 14.90 -36.62
N LYS A 9 12.12 13.59 -36.61
CA LYS A 9 10.78 13.03 -36.40
C LYS A 9 10.28 13.43 -35.01
N PHE A 10 9.40 14.44 -34.96
CA PHE A 10 8.57 14.68 -33.79
C PHE A 10 7.61 13.50 -33.63
N VAL A 11 7.99 12.54 -32.78
CA VAL A 11 7.02 11.58 -32.24
C VAL A 11 6.12 12.39 -31.31
N SER A 12 4.89 12.67 -31.78
CA SER A 12 3.85 13.20 -30.92
C SER A 12 3.51 12.14 -29.87
N PHE A 13 4.14 12.25 -28.71
CA PHE A 13 3.61 11.60 -27.51
C PHE A 13 2.26 12.24 -27.23
N HIS A 14 1.19 11.58 -27.66
CA HIS A 14 -0.12 11.74 -27.05
C HIS A 14 -0.01 11.23 -25.61
N ILE A 15 0.50 12.09 -24.73
CA ILE A 15 0.27 11.98 -23.30
C ILE A 15 -1.23 12.23 -23.13
N SER A 16 -2.00 11.16 -23.16
CA SER A 16 -3.36 11.17 -22.63
C SER A 16 -3.25 11.65 -21.19
N LEU A 17 -3.59 12.92 -20.95
CA LEU A 17 -3.60 13.51 -19.62
C LEU A 17 -4.56 12.69 -18.77
N LEU A 18 -3.99 11.82 -17.93
CA LEU A 18 -4.72 10.96 -17.01
C LEU A 18 -5.45 11.87 -16.02
N MET A 19 -6.72 12.13 -16.30
CA MET A 19 -7.55 13.01 -15.48
C MET A 19 -7.71 12.38 -14.11
N ILE A 20 -7.00 12.94 -13.13
CA ILE A 20 -7.23 12.66 -11.72
C ILE A 20 -8.65 13.15 -11.41
N PRO A 21 -9.55 12.27 -10.92
CA PRO A 21 -10.94 12.64 -10.71
C PRO A 21 -11.06 13.66 -9.57
N GLN A 22 -12.08 14.53 -9.63
CA GLN A 22 -12.30 15.55 -8.59
C GLN A 22 -12.63 14.91 -7.23
N SER A 23 -13.33 13.77 -7.25
CA SER A 23 -13.66 12.94 -6.09
C SER A 23 -13.69 11.45 -6.49
N VAL A 24 -13.56 10.56 -5.51
CA VAL A 24 -13.59 9.11 -5.67
C VAL A 24 -14.60 8.52 -4.67
N PRO A 25 -15.63 7.80 -5.12
CA PRO A 25 -16.60 7.18 -4.22
C PRO A 25 -16.03 5.92 -3.56
N CYS A 26 -16.16 5.84 -2.23
CA CYS A 26 -16.01 4.61 -1.47
C CYS A 26 -17.30 3.80 -1.61
N MET A 27 -17.26 2.70 -2.37
CA MET A 27 -18.42 1.83 -2.61
C MET A 27 -18.86 1.07 -1.35
N ILE A 28 -18.07 1.14 -0.27
CA ILE A 28 -18.31 0.52 1.03
C ILE A 28 -19.32 1.34 1.84
N THR A 29 -19.12 2.66 1.90
CA THR A 29 -19.86 3.60 2.78
C THR A 29 -20.69 4.65 2.02
N GLY A 30 -20.47 4.81 0.72
CA GLY A 30 -21.05 5.88 -0.10
C GLY A 30 -20.35 7.25 0.05
N VAL A 31 -19.31 7.34 0.88
CA VAL A 31 -18.55 8.58 1.11
C VAL A 31 -17.62 8.87 -0.07
N ASN A 32 -17.45 10.15 -0.41
CA ASN A 32 -16.53 10.58 -1.46
C ASN A 32 -15.20 11.05 -0.87
N HIS A 33 -14.10 10.37 -1.22
CA HIS A 33 -12.74 10.83 -0.93
C HIS A 33 -12.24 11.81 -2.00
N LEU A 34 -11.28 12.66 -1.65
CA LEU A 34 -10.73 13.72 -2.50
C LEU A 34 -9.28 13.40 -2.90
N PRO A 35 -8.98 13.15 -4.18
CA PRO A 35 -7.60 13.07 -4.66
C PRO A 35 -6.87 14.41 -4.45
N VAL A 36 -5.70 14.38 -3.84
CA VAL A 36 -4.89 15.59 -3.57
C VAL A 36 -3.64 15.58 -4.42
N THR A 37 -3.38 16.70 -5.08
CA THR A 37 -2.11 17.01 -5.75
C THR A 37 -1.77 18.49 -5.53
N GLN A 38 -0.59 18.91 -5.96
CA GLN A 38 -0.16 20.32 -5.96
C GLN A 38 -1.21 21.29 -6.58
N ASN A 39 -2.04 20.82 -7.52
CA ASN A 39 -3.04 21.61 -8.24
C ASN A 39 -4.50 21.16 -8.00
N LEU A 40 -4.75 20.22 -7.08
CA LEU A 40 -6.09 19.63 -6.86
C LEU A 40 -6.36 19.39 -5.38
N ASN A 41 -7.51 19.86 -4.88
CA ASN A 41 -8.03 19.67 -3.52
C ASN A 41 -7.10 20.08 -2.34
N GLN A 42 -5.91 20.63 -2.59
CA GLN A 42 -4.95 21.05 -1.56
C GLN A 42 -5.56 21.99 -0.50
N ASN A 43 -6.47 22.90 -0.89
CA ASN A 43 -7.17 23.79 0.06
C ASN A 43 -8.12 23.02 1.00
N ALA A 44 -8.83 22.01 0.50
CA ALA A 44 -9.71 21.16 1.30
C ALA A 44 -8.92 20.27 2.25
N PHE A 45 -7.79 19.71 1.78
CA PHE A 45 -6.84 18.98 2.61
C PHE A 45 -6.27 19.87 3.72
N ASN A 46 -5.76 21.05 3.38
CA ASN A 46 -5.21 22.00 4.35
C ASN A 46 -6.24 22.39 5.42
N ALA A 47 -7.50 22.63 5.04
CA ALA A 47 -8.58 22.97 5.97
C ALA A 47 -8.90 21.82 6.93
N SER A 48 -9.07 20.59 6.41
CA SER A 48 -9.31 19.39 7.24
C SER A 48 -8.12 19.08 8.15
N ALA A 49 -6.89 19.23 7.66
CA ALA A 49 -5.69 19.05 8.46
C ALA A 49 -5.60 20.04 9.64
N MET A 50 -6.03 21.29 9.45
CA MET A 50 -6.09 22.30 10.53
C MET A 50 -7.19 22.01 11.55
N ASP A 51 -8.35 21.49 11.14
CA ASP A 51 -9.41 21.03 12.06
C ASP A 51 -8.91 19.87 12.94
N ILE A 52 -8.38 18.83 12.30
CA ILE A 52 -7.82 17.64 12.98
C ILE A 52 -6.73 18.06 13.97
N LEU A 53 -5.80 18.95 13.58
CA LEU A 53 -4.77 19.47 14.48
C LEU A 53 -5.34 20.28 15.65
N THR A 54 -6.38 21.07 15.42
CA THR A 54 -7.01 21.87 16.49
C THR A 54 -7.70 20.97 17.50
N ARG A 55 -8.45 19.96 17.05
CA ARG A 55 -9.10 18.93 17.88
C ARG A 55 -8.08 18.11 18.67
N LEU A 56 -7.03 17.62 18.01
CA LEU A 56 -5.91 16.90 18.63
C LEU A 56 -5.25 17.74 19.74
N ASN A 57 -4.93 19.00 19.47
CA ASN A 57 -4.31 19.92 20.45
C ASN A 57 -5.23 20.22 21.64
N ASN A 58 -6.54 20.32 21.40
CA ASN A 58 -7.57 20.52 22.44
C ASN A 58 -7.82 19.27 23.31
N GLY A 59 -7.14 18.13 23.03
CA GLY A 59 -7.22 16.92 23.83
C GLY A 59 -8.08 15.81 23.23
N GLU A 60 -8.71 16.02 22.07
CA GLU A 60 -9.53 14.98 21.41
C GLU A 60 -8.64 13.83 20.90
N GLU A 61 -9.11 12.59 21.07
CA GLU A 61 -8.49 11.42 20.43
C GLU A 61 -9.09 11.22 19.03
N VAL A 62 -8.32 11.57 18.00
CA VAL A 62 -8.70 11.37 16.59
C VAL A 62 -8.16 10.02 16.11
N ARG A 63 -8.95 9.30 15.31
CA ARG A 63 -8.61 7.96 14.80
C ARG A 63 -8.71 8.00 13.29
N VAL A 64 -7.61 7.64 12.62
CA VAL A 64 -7.52 7.65 11.15
C VAL A 64 -7.19 6.27 10.63
N ALA A 65 -7.87 5.83 9.57
CA ALA A 65 -7.44 4.71 8.77
C ALA A 65 -6.47 5.21 7.70
N ILE A 66 -5.34 4.51 7.54
CA ILE A 66 -4.33 4.78 6.52
C ILE A 66 -4.04 3.51 5.73
N ASP A 67 -4.01 3.67 4.42
CA ASP A 67 -3.58 2.69 3.44
C ASP A 67 -2.59 3.36 2.48
N CYS A 68 -1.75 2.61 1.78
CA CYS A 68 -0.73 3.16 0.89
C CYS A 68 -0.60 2.31 -0.37
N GLU A 69 -0.48 2.97 -1.51
CA GLU A 69 -0.31 2.29 -2.80
C GLU A 69 0.86 2.87 -3.59
N GLY A 70 1.52 2.03 -4.38
CA GLY A 70 2.81 2.37 -4.96
C GLY A 70 3.36 1.33 -5.94
N PHE A 71 4.31 1.74 -6.79
CA PHE A 71 4.91 0.82 -7.75
C PHE A 71 5.93 -0.08 -7.04
N GLN A 72 5.48 -1.29 -6.66
CA GLN A 72 6.21 -2.21 -5.78
C GLN A 72 6.59 -1.54 -4.45
N LEU A 73 5.57 -1.02 -3.76
CA LEU A 73 5.68 -0.30 -2.49
C LEU A 73 6.66 -0.98 -1.51
N GLY A 74 7.67 -0.23 -1.08
CA GLY A 74 8.74 -0.67 -0.17
C GLY A 74 9.90 -1.43 -0.81
N TYR A 75 9.84 -1.86 -2.08
CA TYR A 75 10.97 -2.56 -2.74
C TYR A 75 11.89 -1.65 -3.58
N HIS A 76 11.53 -0.39 -3.72
CA HIS A 76 12.33 0.67 -4.34
C HIS A 76 12.26 1.93 -3.47
N SER A 77 13.30 2.77 -3.47
CA SER A 77 13.22 4.09 -2.83
C SER A 77 12.26 5.01 -3.56
N HIS A 78 11.52 5.84 -2.81
CA HIS A 78 10.44 6.70 -3.29
C HIS A 78 9.33 5.93 -4.04
N SER A 79 9.02 4.72 -3.55
CA SER A 79 8.00 3.84 -4.13
C SER A 79 6.56 4.17 -3.73
N LEU A 80 6.35 5.09 -2.77
CA LEU A 80 5.02 5.57 -2.42
C LEU A 80 4.42 6.36 -3.59
N GLY A 81 3.21 6.00 -4.02
CA GLY A 81 2.50 6.63 -5.13
C GLY A 81 1.28 7.43 -4.68
N ILE A 82 0.49 6.84 -3.78
CA ILE A 82 -0.61 7.48 -3.05
C ILE A 82 -0.51 7.10 -1.57
N LEU A 83 -0.84 8.06 -0.70
CA LEU A 83 -1.21 7.83 0.70
C LEU A 83 -2.72 8.07 0.83
N GLN A 84 -3.47 7.05 1.24
CA GLN A 84 -4.91 7.11 1.46
C GLN A 84 -5.18 7.33 2.96
N ILE A 85 -5.98 8.34 3.32
CA ILE A 85 -6.25 8.68 4.74
C ILE A 85 -7.69 9.21 4.96
N ALA A 86 -8.38 8.73 6.00
CA ALA A 86 -9.65 9.29 6.47
C ALA A 86 -9.85 9.09 7.98
N GLU A 87 -10.63 9.96 8.62
CA GLU A 87 -11.12 9.70 9.99
C GLU A 87 -12.14 8.54 10.00
N CYS A 88 -12.15 7.77 11.09
CA CYS A 88 -13.08 6.66 11.34
C CYS A 88 -13.28 6.46 12.86
N PHE A 89 -14.26 5.65 13.28
CA PHE A 89 -14.54 5.35 14.69
C PHE A 89 -14.63 6.59 15.59
N LYS A 90 -15.38 7.62 15.15
CA LYS A 90 -15.51 8.90 15.83
C LYS A 90 -16.14 8.73 17.22
N SER A 91 -17.11 7.83 17.36
CA SER A 91 -17.78 7.47 18.61
C SER A 91 -16.92 6.63 19.57
N GLY A 92 -15.68 6.29 19.18
CA GLY A 92 -14.78 5.42 19.94
C GLY A 92 -14.59 4.05 19.28
N PHE A 93 -13.63 3.27 19.78
CA PHE A 93 -13.53 1.86 19.38
C PHE A 93 -14.70 1.08 19.97
N PRO A 94 -15.47 0.33 19.15
CA PRO A 94 -16.57 -0.50 19.64
C PRO A 94 -16.05 -1.67 20.48
N SER A 95 -16.87 -2.17 21.40
CA SER A 95 -16.55 -3.38 22.16
C SER A 95 -16.55 -4.61 21.26
N SER A 96 -15.70 -5.60 21.57
CA SER A 96 -15.61 -6.89 20.86
C SER A 96 -16.94 -7.64 20.76
N ASN A 97 -17.85 -7.35 21.68
CA ASN A 97 -19.14 -8.03 21.84
C ASN A 97 -20.30 -7.26 21.17
N SER A 98 -20.04 -6.12 20.50
CA SER A 98 -21.10 -5.37 19.84
C SER A 98 -21.66 -6.14 18.64
N SER A 99 -22.96 -6.42 18.68
CA SER A 99 -23.71 -7.08 17.60
C SER A 99 -23.89 -6.20 16.37
N HIS A 100 -23.68 -4.89 16.50
CA HIS A 100 -23.83 -3.91 15.43
C HIS A 100 -22.72 -2.85 15.55
N VAL A 101 -22.00 -2.62 14.46
CA VAL A 101 -20.87 -1.67 14.39
C VAL A 101 -20.93 -0.94 13.05
N SER A 102 -20.60 0.35 13.04
CA SER A 102 -20.18 1.06 11.83
C SER A 102 -18.72 1.45 11.98
N ILE A 103 -17.99 1.57 10.87
CA ILE A 103 -16.63 2.16 10.87
C ILE A 103 -16.66 3.70 10.93
N GLU A 104 -17.84 4.32 10.78
CA GLU A 104 -18.02 5.78 10.81
C GLU A 104 -17.05 6.56 9.91
N LEU A 105 -16.69 5.98 8.75
CA LEU A 105 -15.70 6.54 7.84
C LEU A 105 -16.13 7.94 7.36
N GLN A 106 -15.28 8.93 7.57
CA GLN A 106 -15.50 10.30 7.12
C GLN A 106 -14.97 10.52 5.70
N GLN A 107 -15.25 11.69 5.13
CA GLN A 107 -14.52 12.15 3.94
C GLN A 107 -13.02 12.18 4.24
N GLY A 108 -12.23 11.74 3.26
CA GLY A 108 -10.79 11.61 3.38
C GLY A 108 -10.09 11.89 2.06
N PHE A 109 -8.79 11.65 2.02
CA PHE A 109 -7.90 12.11 0.95
C PHE A 109 -7.10 10.96 0.33
N LEU A 110 -6.88 11.05 -0.98
CA LEU A 110 -6.02 10.15 -1.75
C LEU A 110 -4.85 10.99 -2.26
N ILE A 111 -3.80 11.12 -1.45
CA ILE A 111 -2.74 12.11 -1.61
C ILE A 111 -1.64 11.54 -2.50
N LYS A 112 -1.49 12.06 -3.73
CA LYS A 112 -0.45 11.60 -4.65
C LYS A 112 0.93 12.18 -4.28
N THR A 113 1.97 11.36 -4.38
CA THR A 113 3.38 11.77 -4.28
C THR A 113 3.89 12.43 -5.58
N PRO A 114 5.01 13.18 -5.55
CA PRO A 114 5.71 13.65 -4.35
C PRO A 114 4.89 14.69 -3.60
N PHE A 115 4.95 14.65 -2.26
CA PHE A 115 4.20 15.58 -1.42
C PHE A 115 4.74 17.02 -1.53
N SER A 116 3.86 18.02 -1.33
CA SER A 116 4.31 19.39 -1.07
C SER A 116 4.89 19.49 0.35
N GLN A 117 5.83 20.41 0.59
CA GLN A 117 6.37 20.64 1.94
C GLN A 117 5.26 20.90 2.97
N GLN A 118 4.22 21.65 2.59
CA GLN A 118 3.05 21.90 3.44
C GLN A 118 2.26 20.61 3.72
N THR A 119 2.08 19.74 2.72
CA THR A 119 1.45 18.42 2.87
C THR A 119 2.25 17.54 3.83
N THR A 120 3.58 17.44 3.65
CA THR A 120 4.47 16.69 4.54
C THR A 120 4.46 17.23 5.98
N THR A 121 4.38 18.56 6.16
CA THR A 121 4.25 19.20 7.47
C THR A 121 2.90 18.88 8.14
N TYR A 122 1.78 19.00 7.43
CA TYR A 122 0.46 18.67 7.99
C TYR A 122 0.35 17.18 8.35
N LEU A 123 0.77 16.28 7.45
CA LEU A 123 0.79 14.84 7.71
C LEU A 123 1.70 14.51 8.92
N SER A 124 2.90 15.07 8.97
CA SER A 124 3.81 14.88 10.13
C SER A 124 3.15 15.31 11.43
N ASN A 125 2.61 16.54 11.49
CA ASN A 125 2.05 17.08 12.73
C ASN A 125 0.84 16.29 13.25
N ILE A 126 0.02 15.74 12.34
CA ILE A 126 -1.14 14.89 12.70
C ILE A 126 -0.66 13.51 13.15
N LEU A 127 0.17 12.85 12.33
CA LEU A 127 0.53 11.45 12.51
C LEU A 127 1.63 11.24 13.56
N SER A 128 2.39 12.28 13.91
CA SER A 128 3.28 12.28 15.08
C SER A 128 2.60 12.73 16.37
N HIS A 129 1.31 13.08 16.38
CA HIS A 129 0.64 13.60 17.57
C HIS A 129 0.45 12.52 18.65
N LYS A 130 0.35 12.94 19.93
CA LYS A 130 0.15 12.03 21.07
C LYS A 130 -1.27 11.45 21.16
N ASN A 131 -2.27 12.19 20.67
CA ASN A 131 -3.69 11.84 20.72
C ASN A 131 -4.22 11.23 19.40
N ILE A 132 -3.35 10.88 18.45
CA ILE A 132 -3.77 10.17 17.22
C ILE A 132 -3.87 8.66 17.50
N LYS A 133 -4.72 7.96 16.75
CA LYS A 133 -4.61 6.52 16.48
C LYS A 133 -4.53 6.32 14.97
N ILE A 134 -3.60 5.49 14.52
CA ILE A 134 -3.34 5.22 13.11
C ILE A 134 -3.66 3.75 12.85
N ILE A 135 -4.70 3.50 12.06
CA ILE A 135 -5.25 2.17 11.81
C ILE A 135 -4.79 1.74 10.43
N MET A 136 -4.08 0.61 10.35
CA MET A 136 -3.48 0.08 9.11
C MET A 136 -3.77 -1.41 8.99
N PHE A 137 -3.58 -1.99 7.80
CA PHE A 137 -3.64 -3.44 7.62
C PHE A 137 -2.43 -3.96 6.84
N GLY A 138 -1.43 -4.47 7.56
CA GLY A 138 -0.22 -5.04 6.97
C GLY A 138 0.92 -4.05 6.78
N CYS A 139 1.12 -3.12 7.72
CA CYS A 139 1.93 -1.88 7.66
C CYS A 139 3.45 -1.98 7.32
N THR A 140 3.93 -3.13 6.86
CA THR A 140 5.34 -3.46 6.63
C THR A 140 5.97 -2.66 5.48
N CYS A 141 5.22 -2.38 4.42
CA CYS A 141 5.71 -1.56 3.29
C CYS A 141 5.34 -0.08 3.45
N ASP A 142 4.20 0.19 4.08
CA ASP A 142 3.60 1.51 4.20
C ASP A 142 4.43 2.42 5.13
N ILE A 143 4.76 1.95 6.33
CA ILE A 143 5.51 2.75 7.32
C ILE A 143 6.86 3.23 6.75
N PRO A 144 7.71 2.38 6.15
CA PRO A 144 8.95 2.85 5.55
C PRO A 144 8.72 3.84 4.39
N ALA A 145 7.72 3.60 3.54
CA ALA A 145 7.46 4.43 2.37
C ALA A 145 6.91 5.83 2.76
N ILE A 146 6.08 5.91 3.81
CA ILE A 146 5.63 7.18 4.41
C ILE A 146 6.81 7.94 5.03
N LEU A 147 7.70 7.26 5.75
CA LEU A 147 8.87 7.85 6.37
C LEU A 147 9.93 8.32 5.35
N GLU A 148 10.06 7.64 4.21
CA GLU A 148 10.98 8.00 3.12
C GLU A 148 10.53 9.28 2.37
N GLU A 149 9.22 9.53 2.28
CA GLU A 149 8.63 10.81 1.84
C GLU A 149 8.64 11.91 2.95
N GLY A 150 9.38 11.68 4.04
CA GLY A 150 9.64 12.66 5.10
C GLY A 150 8.48 12.90 6.08
N VAL A 151 7.44 12.07 6.06
CA VAL A 151 6.29 12.20 6.96
C VAL A 151 6.57 11.48 8.29
N ASN A 152 6.56 12.23 9.40
CA ASN A 152 6.82 11.69 10.73
C ASN A 152 5.62 10.90 11.29
N LEU A 153 5.88 9.77 11.95
CA LEU A 153 4.87 8.87 12.50
C LEU A 153 5.10 8.60 14.00
N ASN A 154 4.04 8.70 14.80
CA ASN A 154 4.00 8.17 16.15
C ASN A 154 3.80 6.64 16.09
N ILE A 155 4.89 5.88 16.01
CA ILE A 155 4.84 4.41 15.86
C ILE A 155 4.11 3.67 17.01
N LYS A 156 3.86 4.34 18.14
CA LYS A 156 3.09 3.83 19.30
C LYS A 156 1.58 4.10 19.20
N ALA A 157 1.15 4.94 18.25
CA ALA A 157 -0.24 5.17 17.91
C ALA A 157 -0.77 4.20 16.83
N ILE A 158 0.10 3.39 16.24
CA ILE A 158 -0.23 2.50 15.13
C ILE A 158 -0.88 1.21 15.64
N ILE A 159 -2.01 0.86 15.00
CA ILE A 159 -2.82 -0.33 15.23
C ILE A 159 -2.88 -1.08 13.89
N ASP A 160 -2.13 -2.17 13.76
CA ASP A 160 -2.11 -3.00 12.56
C ASP A 160 -3.08 -4.18 12.72
N GLY A 161 -4.21 -4.10 12.00
CA GLY A 161 -5.26 -5.12 11.96
C GLY A 161 -4.80 -6.49 11.44
N GLN A 162 -3.61 -6.62 10.85
CA GLN A 162 -3.03 -7.91 10.47
C GLN A 162 -2.44 -8.67 11.69
N THR A 163 -2.09 -7.98 12.78
CA THR A 163 -1.23 -8.52 13.84
C THR A 163 -1.92 -9.40 14.90
N TYR A 164 -3.22 -9.66 14.78
CA TYR A 164 -3.95 -10.53 15.70
C TYR A 164 -3.54 -12.01 15.65
N SER A 165 -2.85 -12.44 14.58
CA SER A 165 -2.27 -13.78 14.47
C SER A 165 -0.80 -13.67 14.07
N ILE A 166 0.08 -13.62 15.07
CA ILE A 166 1.53 -13.43 14.91
C ILE A 166 2.14 -14.58 14.07
N ASP A 167 1.77 -15.83 14.37
CA ASP A 167 2.35 -17.02 13.73
C ASP A 167 1.83 -17.26 12.31
N ARG A 168 0.65 -16.71 11.97
CA ARG A 168 -0.03 -16.89 10.68
C ARG A 168 -0.78 -15.61 10.28
N PRO A 169 -0.07 -14.56 9.84
CA PRO A 169 -0.67 -13.32 9.37
C PRO A 169 -1.81 -13.60 8.38
N LYS A 170 -2.98 -13.03 8.65
CA LYS A 170 -4.18 -13.25 7.85
C LYS A 170 -4.28 -12.24 6.71
N SER A 171 -4.89 -12.65 5.60
CA SER A 171 -5.17 -11.71 4.51
C SER A 171 -6.28 -10.75 4.93
N LEU A 172 -6.33 -9.59 4.27
CA LEU A 172 -7.44 -8.63 4.43
C LEU A 172 -8.78 -9.30 4.11
N LYS A 173 -8.80 -10.21 3.13
CA LYS A 173 -9.96 -11.01 2.72
C LYS A 173 -10.43 -11.97 3.81
N ASP A 174 -9.51 -12.70 4.46
CA ASP A 174 -9.83 -13.56 5.61
C ASP A 174 -10.40 -12.75 6.78
N THR A 175 -9.79 -11.59 7.05
CA THR A 175 -10.09 -10.78 8.23
C THR A 175 -11.40 -10.01 8.07
N ILE A 176 -11.71 -9.51 6.88
CA ILE A 176 -13.02 -8.91 6.59
C ILE A 176 -14.11 -9.99 6.59
N GLY A 177 -13.82 -11.22 6.14
CA GLY A 177 -14.77 -12.34 6.15
C GLY A 177 -15.32 -12.74 7.53
N ILE A 178 -14.68 -12.29 8.61
CA ILE A 178 -15.15 -12.48 10.01
C ILE A 178 -15.75 -11.21 10.63
N ALA A 179 -15.70 -10.05 9.96
CA ALA A 179 -16.23 -8.77 10.43
C ALA A 179 -17.77 -8.64 10.29
N THR A 180 -18.51 -9.74 10.44
CA THR A 180 -19.94 -9.90 10.07
C THR A 180 -20.94 -9.06 10.88
N ASN A 181 -20.47 -8.26 11.83
CA ASN A 181 -21.26 -7.33 12.66
C ASN A 181 -21.12 -5.87 12.20
N CYS A 182 -20.27 -5.59 11.20
CA CYS A 182 -20.17 -4.28 10.58
C CYS A 182 -21.34 -4.04 9.62
N VAL A 183 -21.97 -2.88 9.68
CA VAL A 183 -23.01 -2.42 8.73
C VAL A 183 -22.52 -2.53 7.29
N GLU A 184 -21.25 -2.22 7.08
CA GLU A 184 -20.58 -2.12 5.80
C GLU A 184 -20.12 -3.49 5.22
N TYR A 185 -20.20 -4.56 6.01
CA TYR A 185 -19.64 -5.89 5.70
C TYR A 185 -20.01 -6.40 4.29
N ASN A 186 -21.29 -6.29 3.92
CA ASN A 186 -21.78 -6.76 2.61
C ASN A 186 -21.21 -5.95 1.43
N ASN A 187 -20.90 -4.67 1.63
CA ASN A 187 -20.26 -3.84 0.60
C ASN A 187 -18.74 -4.06 0.57
N ALA A 188 -18.12 -4.34 1.72
CA ALA A 188 -16.71 -4.72 1.80
C ALA A 188 -16.42 -6.04 1.04
N LEU A 189 -17.27 -7.06 1.19
CA LEU A 189 -17.16 -8.30 0.41
C LEU A 189 -17.24 -8.08 -1.11
N ARG A 190 -18.15 -7.20 -1.57
CA ARG A 190 -18.25 -6.81 -2.99
C ARG A 190 -16.99 -6.08 -3.46
N SER A 191 -16.48 -5.15 -2.64
CA SER A 191 -15.30 -4.35 -2.94
C SER A 191 -14.01 -5.19 -3.00
N LEU A 192 -13.90 -6.22 -2.15
CA LEU A 192 -12.82 -7.21 -2.22
C LEU A 192 -12.83 -8.00 -3.54
N ALA A 193 -14.00 -8.39 -4.05
CA ALA A 193 -14.10 -9.05 -5.35
C ALA A 193 -13.58 -8.17 -6.50
N THR A 194 -13.74 -6.84 -6.38
CA THR A 194 -13.17 -5.86 -7.33
C THR A 194 -11.70 -5.50 -7.08
N LYS A 195 -11.04 -5.99 -6.01
CA LYS A 195 -9.58 -5.89 -5.86
C LYS A 195 -8.83 -6.95 -6.67
N ASP A 196 -9.36 -8.18 -6.72
CA ASP A 196 -8.80 -9.31 -7.49
C ASP A 196 -8.73 -9.02 -9.01
N GLU A 197 -9.35 -7.94 -9.46
CA GLU A 197 -9.41 -7.44 -10.84
C GLU A 197 -8.12 -6.74 -11.33
N ILE A 198 -7.26 -6.22 -10.45
CA ILE A 198 -6.04 -5.48 -10.83
C ILE A 198 -4.82 -6.42 -10.78
N ASN A 199 -4.28 -6.76 -11.95
CA ASN A 199 -3.10 -7.62 -12.07
C ASN A 199 -1.80 -6.80 -11.99
N PHE A 200 -1.35 -6.55 -10.76
CA PHE A 200 -0.11 -5.82 -10.46
C PHE A 200 1.15 -6.50 -11.04
N ASP A 201 1.19 -7.83 -11.12
CA ASP A 201 2.34 -8.56 -11.70
C ASP A 201 2.47 -8.31 -13.22
N LEU A 202 1.35 -8.32 -13.94
CA LEU A 202 1.28 -7.94 -15.36
C LEU A 202 1.64 -6.47 -15.56
N PHE A 203 1.13 -5.59 -14.69
CA PHE A 203 1.40 -4.17 -14.75
C PHE A 203 2.91 -3.86 -14.58
N TYR A 204 3.57 -4.52 -13.62
CA TYR A 204 5.02 -4.41 -13.45
C TYR A 204 5.78 -4.94 -14.66
N TYR A 205 5.42 -6.13 -15.18
CA TYR A 205 6.03 -6.68 -16.39
C TYR A 205 5.96 -5.73 -17.60
N GLN A 206 4.84 -5.02 -17.77
CA GLN A 206 4.65 -4.07 -18.88
C GLN A 206 5.32 -2.70 -18.65
N ASN A 207 5.51 -2.28 -17.39
CA ASN A 207 5.85 -0.88 -17.07
C ASN A 207 7.12 -0.65 -16.25
N LYS A 208 7.81 -1.67 -15.71
CA LYS A 208 9.00 -1.46 -14.85
C LYS A 208 10.15 -0.66 -15.46
N ASP A 209 10.21 -0.57 -16.80
CA ASP A 209 11.23 0.18 -17.54
C ASP A 209 10.71 1.53 -18.07
N LYS A 210 9.60 2.05 -17.52
CA LYS A 210 9.05 3.38 -17.81
C LYS A 210 9.60 4.42 -16.82
N PRO A 211 9.76 5.71 -17.20
CA PRO A 211 10.26 6.74 -16.29
C PRO A 211 9.36 7.04 -15.08
N ASP A 212 8.04 6.94 -15.26
CA ASP A 212 7.04 7.03 -14.20
C ASP A 212 6.01 5.90 -14.43
N PRO A 213 6.23 4.71 -13.85
CA PRO A 213 5.32 3.60 -13.99
C PRO A 213 4.08 3.75 -13.10
N PHE A 214 4.16 4.49 -11.99
CA PHE A 214 3.03 4.62 -11.08
C PHE A 214 1.95 5.54 -11.66
N SER A 215 2.30 6.65 -12.30
CA SER A 215 1.29 7.51 -12.94
C SER A 215 0.52 6.77 -14.05
N ILE A 216 1.13 5.80 -14.74
CA ILE A 216 0.43 4.94 -15.72
C ILE A 216 -0.65 4.07 -15.05
N MET A 217 -0.52 3.77 -13.75
CA MET A 217 -1.47 2.97 -12.97
C MET A 217 -2.77 3.74 -12.66
N LEU A 218 -2.74 5.08 -12.67
CA LEU A 218 -3.80 6.02 -12.22
C LEU A 218 -5.04 6.10 -13.12
N THR A 219 -5.49 4.95 -13.62
CA THR A 219 -6.77 4.75 -14.30
C THR A 219 -7.96 4.94 -13.33
N GLN A 220 -9.16 5.24 -13.86
CA GLN A 220 -10.38 5.32 -13.02
C GLN A 220 -10.63 4.04 -12.20
N ARG A 221 -10.27 2.87 -12.75
CA ARG A 221 -10.40 1.57 -12.07
C ARG A 221 -9.48 1.47 -10.85
N PHE A 222 -8.27 2.02 -10.94
CA PHE A 222 -7.33 2.11 -9.82
C PHE A 222 -7.76 3.16 -8.79
N TRP A 223 -8.26 4.33 -9.20
CA TRP A 223 -8.85 5.30 -8.27
C TRP A 223 -10.01 4.69 -7.47
N ASN A 224 -10.95 4.02 -8.13
CA ASN A 224 -12.07 3.34 -7.47
C ASN A 224 -11.59 2.25 -6.48
N TYR A 225 -10.52 1.54 -6.83
CA TYR A 225 -9.85 0.57 -5.96
C TYR A 225 -9.30 1.27 -4.69
N SER A 226 -8.43 2.28 -4.83
CA SER A 226 -7.82 2.99 -3.69
C SER A 226 -8.84 3.72 -2.80
N GLY A 227 -9.97 4.17 -3.37
CA GLY A 227 -11.07 4.77 -2.63
C GLY A 227 -11.85 3.80 -1.74
N ASN A 228 -11.76 2.49 -1.98
CA ASN A 228 -12.33 1.47 -1.09
C ASN A 228 -11.38 1.06 0.03
N ASP A 229 -10.07 1.17 -0.18
CA ASP A 229 -9.08 0.52 0.67
C ASP A 229 -8.98 1.10 2.09
N ILE A 230 -9.21 2.40 2.27
CA ILE A 230 -9.34 3.02 3.60
C ILE A 230 -10.48 2.34 4.40
N GLY A 231 -11.61 2.09 3.74
CA GLY A 231 -12.77 1.42 4.33
C GLY A 231 -12.50 -0.06 4.60
N LEU A 232 -11.81 -0.76 3.70
CA LEU A 232 -11.40 -2.15 3.93
C LEU A 232 -10.43 -2.25 5.13
N THR A 233 -9.45 -1.36 5.25
CA THR A 233 -8.51 -1.31 6.37
C THR A 233 -9.22 -1.07 7.71
N ALA A 234 -10.20 -0.17 7.76
CA ALA A 234 -11.03 0.03 8.95
C ALA A 234 -11.88 -1.22 9.32
N ILE A 235 -12.43 -1.93 8.34
CA ILE A 235 -13.20 -3.18 8.58
C ILE A 235 -12.25 -4.35 8.92
N GLY A 236 -11.02 -4.34 8.41
CA GLY A 236 -9.95 -5.26 8.79
C GLY A 236 -9.59 -5.18 10.28
N LEU A 237 -9.55 -3.97 10.84
CA LEU A 237 -9.46 -3.79 12.30
C LEU A 237 -10.64 -4.44 13.02
N MET A 238 -11.88 -4.27 12.54
CA MET A 238 -13.05 -4.87 13.18
C MET A 238 -13.07 -6.40 13.13
N GLY A 239 -12.55 -7.00 12.06
CA GLY A 239 -12.33 -8.45 12.01
C GLY A 239 -11.28 -8.90 13.03
N ALA A 240 -10.17 -8.16 13.16
CA ALA A 240 -9.13 -8.45 14.13
C ALA A 240 -9.62 -8.40 15.59
N LEU A 241 -10.43 -7.38 15.94
CA LEU A 241 -11.02 -7.19 17.27
C LEU A 241 -12.10 -8.23 17.66
N ARG A 242 -12.49 -9.10 16.72
CA ARG A 242 -13.32 -10.30 17.00
C ARG A 242 -12.49 -11.56 17.27
N MET A 243 -11.18 -11.52 17.04
CA MET A 243 -10.26 -12.65 17.21
C MET A 243 -9.26 -12.44 18.34
N THR A 244 -9.05 -11.19 18.79
CA THR A 244 -8.15 -10.85 19.88
C THR A 244 -8.64 -9.60 20.63
N SER A 245 -8.16 -9.39 21.86
CA SER A 245 -8.50 -8.19 22.63
C SER A 245 -7.73 -6.97 22.11
N PHE A 246 -8.27 -5.76 22.35
CA PHE A 246 -7.65 -4.52 21.89
C PHE A 246 -6.21 -4.35 22.42
N GLU A 247 -5.96 -4.72 23.67
CA GLU A 247 -4.64 -4.65 24.31
C GLU A 247 -3.63 -5.61 23.64
N ASN A 248 -4.08 -6.79 23.23
CA ASN A 248 -3.25 -7.74 22.49
C ASN A 248 -2.95 -7.24 21.08
N LEU A 249 -3.92 -6.62 20.40
CA LEU A 249 -3.68 -6.02 19.08
C LEU A 249 -2.69 -4.84 19.17
N ILE A 250 -2.84 -3.95 20.16
CA ILE A 250 -1.90 -2.86 20.45
C ILE A 250 -0.50 -3.42 20.76
N ARG A 251 -0.40 -4.46 21.60
CA ARG A 251 0.89 -5.09 21.95
C ARG A 251 1.57 -5.70 20.72
N SER A 252 0.85 -6.46 19.90
CA SER A 252 1.39 -7.06 18.67
C SER A 252 1.75 -6.01 17.61
N SER A 253 0.96 -4.94 17.50
CA SER A 253 1.24 -3.79 16.61
C SER A 253 2.55 -3.12 17.01
N ASN A 254 2.73 -2.76 18.29
CA ASN A 254 3.96 -2.15 18.80
C ASN A 254 5.21 -3.03 18.57
N ILE A 255 5.09 -4.36 18.71
CA ILE A 255 6.20 -5.28 18.42
C ILE A 255 6.55 -5.24 16.91
N LYS A 256 5.55 -5.24 16.02
CA LYS A 256 5.76 -5.17 14.57
C LYS A 256 6.35 -3.81 14.16
N THR A 257 5.81 -2.70 14.66
CA THR A 257 6.27 -1.34 14.27
C THR A 257 7.67 -1.03 14.79
N GLN A 258 8.02 -1.49 16.00
CA GLN A 258 9.40 -1.41 16.49
C GLN A 258 10.35 -2.23 15.60
N LYS A 259 9.99 -3.48 15.24
CA LYS A 259 10.82 -4.31 14.34
C LYS A 259 11.04 -3.63 12.97
N ILE A 260 9.99 -3.04 12.39
CA ILE A 260 10.08 -2.26 11.15
C ILE A 260 11.07 -1.10 11.32
N TYR A 261 10.97 -0.33 12.40
CA TYR A 261 11.86 0.80 12.67
C TYR A 261 13.32 0.35 12.87
N ASP A 262 13.55 -0.72 13.62
CA ASP A 262 14.89 -1.28 13.85
C ASP A 262 15.54 -1.81 12.56
N LEU A 263 14.74 -2.25 11.58
CA LEU A 263 15.22 -2.66 10.25
C LEU A 263 15.57 -1.44 9.39
N ILE A 264 14.75 -0.39 9.40
CA ILE A 264 15.05 0.88 8.70
C ILE A 264 16.38 1.45 9.21
N GLN A 265 16.56 1.55 10.53
CA GLN A 265 17.77 2.12 11.15
C GLN A 265 19.06 1.32 10.85
N ARG A 266 18.96 0.01 10.55
CA ARG A 266 20.12 -0.84 10.25
C ARG A 266 20.39 -1.00 8.75
N HIS A 267 19.35 -0.94 7.91
CA HIS A 267 19.41 -1.45 6.53
C HIS A 267 18.64 -0.58 5.50
N GLY A 268 18.07 0.56 5.91
CA GLY A 268 17.36 1.50 5.03
C GLY A 268 15.87 1.20 4.82
N TYR A 269 15.14 2.16 4.23
CA TYR A 269 13.67 2.10 4.10
C TYR A 269 13.14 0.88 3.35
N ILE A 270 13.87 0.38 2.35
CA ILE A 270 13.48 -0.82 1.60
C ILE A 270 13.63 -2.15 2.37
N ALA A 271 14.30 -2.13 3.53
CA ALA A 271 14.66 -3.36 4.25
C ALA A 271 13.47 -4.14 4.84
N PRO A 272 12.42 -3.53 5.43
CA PRO A 272 11.29 -4.28 5.97
C PRO A 272 10.47 -5.02 4.90
N ALA A 273 10.27 -4.39 3.74
CA ALA A 273 9.63 -5.04 2.59
C ALA A 273 10.50 -6.20 2.06
N CYS A 274 11.82 -6.00 1.96
CA CYS A 274 12.76 -7.04 1.59
C CYS A 274 12.79 -8.21 2.61
N GLU A 275 12.77 -7.95 3.91
CA GLU A 275 12.81 -8.99 4.95
C GLU A 275 11.52 -9.81 4.98
N ASN A 276 10.36 -9.16 4.94
CA ASN A 276 9.05 -9.82 4.83
C ASN A 276 8.92 -10.58 3.50
N GLY A 277 9.37 -9.95 2.42
CA GLY A 277 9.39 -10.54 1.08
C GLY A 277 10.22 -11.80 1.02
N PHE A 278 11.52 -11.74 1.33
CA PHE A 278 12.51 -12.74 0.94
C PHE A 278 12.53 -14.03 1.79
N GLN A 279 11.62 -14.19 2.75
CA GLN A 279 11.41 -15.42 3.53
C GLN A 279 10.98 -16.65 2.69
N TYR A 280 10.58 -16.43 1.43
CA TYR A 280 10.07 -17.44 0.51
C TYR A 280 10.93 -17.54 -0.77
N SER A 281 11.29 -18.76 -1.17
CA SER A 281 11.93 -19.00 -2.46
C SER A 281 11.03 -18.53 -3.62
N PRO A 282 11.58 -17.98 -4.73
CA PRO A 282 10.81 -17.71 -5.93
C PRO A 282 10.06 -18.98 -6.40
N PRO A 283 8.73 -18.92 -6.56
CA PRO A 283 7.92 -20.10 -6.78
C PRO A 283 8.22 -20.71 -8.17
N TYR A 284 8.28 -22.03 -8.25
CA TYR A 284 8.55 -22.79 -9.48
C TYR A 284 9.91 -22.49 -10.17
N ILE A 285 10.86 -21.84 -9.48
CA ILE A 285 12.20 -21.58 -10.05
C ILE A 285 12.88 -22.88 -10.55
N ASN A 286 12.75 -23.97 -9.80
CA ASN A 286 13.20 -25.32 -10.17
C ASN A 286 12.10 -26.21 -10.81
N GLY A 287 10.85 -25.74 -10.88
CA GLY A 287 9.69 -26.53 -11.34
C GLY A 287 9.17 -26.16 -12.73
N ARG A 288 8.12 -26.83 -13.21
CA ARG A 288 7.40 -26.39 -14.42
C ARG A 288 6.55 -25.16 -14.10
N ILE A 289 6.58 -24.14 -14.97
CA ILE A 289 5.62 -23.02 -14.92
C ILE A 289 4.28 -23.54 -15.46
N PRO A 290 3.17 -23.51 -14.68
CA PRO A 290 1.89 -24.06 -15.08
C PRO A 290 1.07 -23.09 -15.96
N ASN A 291 1.04 -21.81 -15.61
CA ASN A 291 0.17 -20.78 -16.21
C ASN A 291 0.89 -19.41 -16.30
N MET A 292 0.23 -18.43 -16.93
CA MET A 292 0.75 -17.06 -17.08
C MET A 292 0.92 -16.32 -15.75
N GLU A 293 -0.02 -16.50 -14.82
CA GLU A 293 0.01 -15.86 -13.49
C GLU A 293 1.30 -16.21 -12.71
N VAL A 294 1.65 -17.49 -12.67
CA VAL A 294 2.90 -17.96 -12.06
C VAL A 294 4.13 -17.46 -12.82
N ALA A 295 4.05 -17.35 -14.16
CA ALA A 295 5.14 -16.80 -14.96
C ALA A 295 5.42 -15.33 -14.61
N LEU A 296 4.37 -14.51 -14.50
CA LEU A 296 4.46 -13.12 -14.10
C LEU A 296 4.97 -12.98 -12.66
N LYS A 297 4.41 -13.72 -11.70
CA LYS A 297 4.87 -13.72 -10.29
C LYS A 297 6.33 -14.13 -10.15
N LEU A 298 6.80 -15.15 -10.88
CA LEU A 298 8.21 -15.52 -10.91
C LEU A 298 9.08 -14.44 -11.55
N TYR A 299 8.61 -13.78 -12.63
CA TYR A 299 9.33 -12.70 -13.27
C TYR A 299 9.54 -11.49 -12.34
N VAL A 300 8.45 -10.94 -11.78
CA VAL A 300 8.48 -9.81 -10.83
C VAL A 300 9.42 -10.15 -9.67
N ARG A 301 9.21 -11.33 -9.06
CA ARG A 301 9.98 -11.79 -7.92
C ARG A 301 11.49 -11.91 -8.20
N CYS A 302 11.87 -12.40 -9.38
CA CYS A 302 13.28 -12.47 -9.77
C CYS A 302 13.88 -11.10 -10.12
N CYS A 303 13.08 -10.13 -10.58
CA CYS A 303 13.56 -8.75 -10.74
C CYS A 303 13.85 -8.11 -9.38
N LEU A 304 12.86 -8.09 -8.47
CA LEU A 304 13.00 -7.49 -7.13
C LEU A 304 14.15 -8.08 -6.31
N ILE A 305 14.42 -9.39 -6.46
CA ILE A 305 15.56 -10.06 -5.82
C ILE A 305 16.90 -9.69 -6.48
N GLU A 306 16.95 -9.53 -7.81
CA GLU A 306 18.18 -9.12 -8.50
C GLU A 306 18.52 -7.65 -8.23
N GLU A 307 17.50 -6.79 -8.18
CA GLU A 307 17.59 -5.37 -7.84
C GLU A 307 18.03 -5.16 -6.39
N ASN A 308 17.54 -5.97 -5.45
CA ASN A 308 17.85 -5.88 -4.01
C ASN A 308 18.73 -7.04 -3.51
N PHE A 309 19.64 -7.57 -4.34
CA PHE A 309 20.33 -8.83 -4.08
C PHE A 309 21.13 -8.89 -2.76
N ASN A 310 21.68 -7.76 -2.29
CA ASN A 310 22.40 -7.69 -1.02
C ASN A 310 21.45 -7.93 0.18
N LEU A 311 20.24 -7.36 0.16
CA LEU A 311 19.23 -7.58 1.19
C LEU A 311 18.60 -8.98 1.08
N TYR A 312 18.49 -9.53 -0.13
CA TYR A 312 18.14 -10.95 -0.32
C TYR A 312 19.18 -11.88 0.31
N GLN A 313 20.48 -11.64 0.10
CA GLN A 313 21.54 -12.43 0.75
C GLN A 313 21.59 -12.25 2.27
N LEU A 314 21.06 -11.16 2.82
CA LEU A 314 20.91 -10.97 4.26
C LEU A 314 19.68 -11.74 4.81
N PHE A 315 18.49 -11.51 4.26
CA PHE A 315 17.22 -11.92 4.88
C PHE A 315 16.65 -13.27 4.42
N ALA A 316 17.06 -13.80 3.26
CA ALA A 316 16.53 -15.09 2.81
C ALA A 316 16.99 -16.25 3.73
N PRO A 317 16.11 -17.20 4.12
CA PRO A 317 16.50 -18.38 4.86
C PRO A 317 17.57 -19.20 4.11
N TRP A 318 18.55 -19.77 4.84
CA TRP A 318 19.74 -20.39 4.23
C TRP A 318 19.39 -21.56 3.29
N ASP A 319 18.35 -22.31 3.61
CA ASP A 319 17.76 -23.41 2.83
C ASP A 319 17.05 -22.93 1.55
N LYS A 320 16.77 -21.63 1.46
CA LYS A 320 16.06 -20.95 0.37
C LYS A 320 16.93 -19.95 -0.40
N LYS A 321 18.21 -19.78 -0.01
CA LYS A 321 19.15 -18.89 -0.70
C LYS A 321 19.50 -19.44 -2.08
N LEU A 322 19.51 -18.54 -3.04
CA LEU A 322 19.84 -18.80 -4.45
C LEU A 322 21.03 -17.95 -4.86
N SER A 323 21.85 -18.48 -5.76
CA SER A 323 22.84 -17.69 -6.48
C SER A 323 22.17 -16.71 -7.44
N LEU A 324 22.82 -15.57 -7.69
CA LEU A 324 22.37 -14.60 -8.69
C LEU A 324 22.17 -15.22 -10.09
N ASN A 325 22.94 -16.27 -10.42
CA ASN A 325 22.78 -17.03 -11.65
C ASN A 325 21.44 -17.79 -11.68
N GLN A 326 21.06 -18.49 -10.61
CA GLN A 326 19.75 -19.17 -10.52
C GLN A 326 18.59 -18.17 -10.61
N ILE A 327 18.70 -17.00 -9.98
CA ILE A 327 17.70 -15.92 -10.06
C ILE A 327 17.55 -15.42 -11.50
N ARG A 328 18.67 -15.18 -12.21
CA ARG A 328 18.70 -14.79 -13.63
C ARG A 328 18.12 -15.87 -14.55
N GLN A 329 18.41 -17.15 -14.28
CA GLN A 329 17.81 -18.28 -14.98
C GLN A 329 16.29 -18.33 -14.76
N GLY A 330 15.81 -18.12 -13.53
CA GLY A 330 14.40 -17.98 -13.19
C GLY A 330 13.71 -16.85 -13.95
N LYS A 331 14.32 -15.67 -13.99
CA LYS A 331 13.83 -14.51 -14.75
C LYS A 331 13.72 -14.80 -16.26
N SER A 332 14.77 -15.37 -16.86
CA SER A 332 14.80 -15.72 -18.28
C SER A 332 13.80 -16.82 -18.65
N LYS A 333 13.63 -17.81 -17.78
CA LYS A 333 12.64 -18.89 -17.90
C LYS A 333 11.21 -18.34 -17.87
N ALA A 334 10.92 -17.40 -16.97
CA ALA A 334 9.64 -16.71 -16.89
C ALA A 334 9.38 -15.85 -18.16
N LEU A 335 10.36 -15.04 -18.58
CA LEU A 335 10.28 -14.24 -19.82
C LEU A 335 9.98 -15.11 -21.06
N ASN A 336 10.66 -16.25 -21.19
CA ASN A 336 10.45 -17.16 -22.31
C ASN A 336 9.07 -17.82 -22.27
N TYR A 337 8.54 -18.13 -21.08
CA TYR A 337 7.16 -18.60 -20.96
C TYR A 337 6.17 -17.53 -21.41
N ILE A 338 6.28 -16.30 -20.88
CA ILE A 338 5.36 -15.18 -21.18
C ILE A 338 5.32 -14.92 -22.70
N ARG A 339 6.48 -14.75 -23.33
CA ARG A 339 6.63 -14.48 -24.77
C ARG A 339 6.04 -15.58 -25.66
N ASN A 340 6.12 -16.84 -25.24
CA ASN A 340 5.63 -17.97 -26.03
C ASN A 340 4.10 -18.12 -26.01
N GLN A 341 3.37 -17.43 -25.14
CA GLN A 341 1.91 -17.55 -25.05
C GLN A 341 1.13 -16.79 -26.13
N ARG A 342 1.78 -15.93 -26.95
CA ARG A 342 1.20 -15.23 -28.13
C ARG A 342 -0.04 -14.35 -27.94
N PHE A 343 -0.63 -14.26 -26.74
CA PHE A 343 -1.86 -13.51 -26.45
C PHE A 343 -1.64 -12.16 -25.71
N TYR A 344 -0.39 -11.69 -25.63
CA TYR A 344 0.03 -10.43 -25.00
C TYR A 344 1.21 -9.81 -25.76
#